data_AF-A0A820PSF5-F1
#
_entry.id   AF-A0A820PSF5-F1
#
_cell.length_a   1.000
_cell.length_b   1.000
_cell.length_c   1.000
_cell.angle_alpha   90.00
_cell.angle_beta   90.00
_cell.angle_gamma   90.00
#
_symmetry.space_group_name_H-M   'P 1'
#
loop_
_entity.id
_entity.type
_entity.pdbx_description
1 polymer ?
#
loop_
_entity_poly.entity_id
_entity_poly.type
_entity_poly.pdbx_seq_one_letter_code
_entity_poly.pdbx_strand_id
1 'polypeptide(L)' 'MGIQAIETYRQISLDLIDEITHICILNACSHSGLVLEARSIFENIQIKTVSIYTTMIDCLSR' A
#
# COMPACT_ATOMS: atom_id res chain seq x y z
N MET A 1 -7.82 9.17 7.93
CA MET A 1 -6.50 9.35 7.29
C MET A 1 -6.25 8.35 6.17
N GLY A 2 -6.44 7.03 6.37
CA GLY A 2 -6.17 6.03 5.31
C GLY A 2 -6.91 6.23 3.98
N ILE A 3 -8.20 6.56 4.00
CA ILE A 3 -9.02 6.75 2.78
C ILE A 3 -8.47 7.89 1.90
N GLN A 4 -8.18 9.05 2.49
CA GLN A 4 -7.60 10.19 1.76
C GLN A 4 -6.23 9.87 1.17
N ALA A 5 -5.40 9.10 1.88
CA ALA A 5 -4.12 8.67 1.36
C ALA A 5 -4.30 7.79 0.11
N ILE A 6 -5.28 6.89 0.12
CA ILE A 6 -5.59 6.00 -1.02
C ILE A 6 -6.11 6.81 -2.22
N GLU A 7 -6.95 7.81 -2.00
CA GLU A 7 -7.45 8.68 -3.07
C GLU A 7 -6.30 9.39 -3.78
N THR A 8 -5.38 10.01 -3.03
CA THR A 8 -4.20 10.66 -3.61
C THR A 8 -3.30 9.66 -4.32
N TYR A 9 -3.10 8.48 -3.73
CA TYR A 9 -2.29 7.42 -4.33
C TYR A 9 -2.84 6.97 -5.69
N ARG A 10 -4.17 6.85 -5.84
CA ARG A 10 -4.83 6.47 -7.10
C ARG A 10 -4.75 7.55 -8.19
N GLN A 11 -4.43 8.79 -7.83
CA GLN A 11 -4.26 9.89 -8.79
C GLN A 11 -2.87 9.89 -9.45
N ILE A 12 -1.91 9.13 -8.91
CA ILE A 12 -0.52 9.10 -9.39
C ILE A 12 -0.33 7.85 -10.26
N SER A 13 0.39 7.98 -11.37
CA SER A 13 0.74 6.84 -12.22
C SER A 13 1.70 5.91 -11.49
N LEU A 14 1.38 4.61 -11.42
CA LEU A 14 2.16 3.61 -10.68
C LEU A 14 3.63 3.55 -11.11
N ASP A 15 3.93 3.83 -12.37
CA ASP A 15 5.29 3.83 -12.92
C ASP A 15 6.18 4.96 -12.37
N LEU A 16 5.58 5.97 -11.72
CA LEU A 16 6.25 7.10 -11.10
C LEU A 16 6.31 6.98 -9.57
N ILE A 17 5.77 5.90 -9.01
CA ILE A 17 5.69 5.70 -7.56
C ILE A 17 6.90 4.91 -7.09
N ASP A 18 7.65 5.50 -6.15
CA ASP A 18 8.75 4.82 -5.49
C ASP A 18 8.25 3.76 -4.50
N GLU A 19 9.09 2.75 -4.25
CA GLU A 19 8.86 1.69 -3.25
C GLU A 19 8.40 2.25 -1.89
N ILE A 20 9.02 3.34 -1.44
CA ILE A 20 8.71 3.98 -0.14
C ILE A 20 7.25 4.42 -0.09
N THR A 21 6.72 4.97 -1.18
CA THR A 21 5.32 5.41 -1.25
C THR A 21 4.36 4.23 -1.20
N HIS A 22 4.70 3.11 -1.84
CA HIS A 22 3.92 1.86 -1.71
C HIS A 22 3.91 1.35 -0.26
N ILE A 23 5.05 1.38 0.43
CA ILE A 23 5.14 0.95 1.83
C ILE A 23 4.29 1.88 2.73
N CYS A 24 4.40 3.19 2.53
CA CYS A 24 3.61 4.17 3.28
C CYS A 24 2.12 3.96 3.10
N ILE A 25 1.64 3.69 1.87
CA ILE A 25 0.21 3.50 1.64
C ILE A 25 -0.31 2.19 2.24
N LEU A 26 0.48 1.11 2.16
CA LEU A 26 0.13 -0.17 2.79
C LEU A 26 0.08 -0.04 4.32
N ASN A 27 1.02 0.68 4.92
CA ASN A 27 1.00 1.00 6.35
C ASN A 27 -0.21 1.86 6.76
N ALA A 28 -0.56 2.87 5.95
CA ALA A 28 -1.75 3.68 6.19
C ALA A 28 -3.03 2.86 6.14
N CYS A 29 -3.10 1.88 5.22
CA CYS A 29 -4.20 0.92 5.14
C CYS A 29 -4.25 0.02 6.38
N SER A 30 -3.09 -0.52 6.81
CA SER A 30 -2.97 -1.33 8.04
C SER A 30 -3.48 -0.58 9.27
N HIS A 31 -3.05 0.67 9.48
CA HIS A 31 -3.49 1.48 10.62
C HIS A 31 -4.97 1.83 10.59
N SER A 32 -5.58 1.82 9.41
CA SER A 32 -6.99 2.17 9.22
C SER A 32 -7.91 0.94 9.08
N GLY A 33 -7.38 -0.27 9.19
CA GLY A 33 -8.14 -1.52 8.99
C GLY A 33 -8.60 -1.76 7.54
N LEU A 34 -8.00 -1.09 6.56
CA LEU A 34 -8.39 -1.11 5.15
C LEU A 34 -7.67 -2.25 4.40
N VAL A 35 -7.90 -3.48 4.85
CA VAL A 35 -7.17 -4.67 4.36
C VAL A 35 -7.48 -4.98 2.89
N LEU A 36 -8.71 -4.73 2.44
CA LEU A 36 -9.11 -4.96 1.06
C LEU A 36 -8.40 -3.98 0.11
N GLU A 37 -8.30 -2.72 0.50
CA GLU A 37 -7.59 -1.68 -0.23
C GLU A 37 -6.09 -1.95 -0.24
N ALA A 38 -5.50 -2.37 0.89
CA ALA A 38 -4.10 -2.77 0.96
C ALA A 38 -3.80 -3.90 -0.03
N ARG A 39 -4.66 -4.94 -0.08
CA ARG A 39 -4.52 -6.06 -1.01
C ARG A 39 -4.64 -5.60 -2.47
N SER A 40 -5.63 -4.77 -2.79
CA SER A 40 -5.82 -4.24 -4.14
C SER A 40 -4.60 -3.42 -4.58
N ILE A 41 -4.05 -2.57 -3.71
CA ILE A 41 -2.85 -1.79 -4.00
C ILE A 41 -1.65 -2.72 -4.21
N PHE A 42 -1.46 -3.68 -3.30
CA PHE A 42 -0.37 -4.64 -3.38
C PHE A 42 -0.38 -5.42 -4.70
N GLU A 43 -1.54 -5.88 -5.16
CA GLU A 43 -1.69 -6.59 -6.44
C GLU A 43 -1.26 -5.73 -7.64
N ASN A 44 -1.51 -4.42 -7.60
CA ASN A 44 -1.14 -3.48 -8.67
C ASN A 44 0.35 -3.10 -8.72
N ILE A 45 1.13 -3.37 -7.66
CA ILE A 45 2.57 -3.12 -7.65
C ILE A 45 3.28 -4.11 -8.58
N GLN A 46 3.93 -3.61 -9.63
CA GLN A 46 4.62 -4.46 -10.62
C GLN A 46 5.85 -5.17 -10.02
N ILE A 47 6.69 -4.43 -9.29
CA ILE A 47 7.92 -4.95 -8.69
C ILE A 47 7.75 -4.99 -7.17
N LYS A 48 7.65 -6.18 -6.62
CA LYS A 48 7.49 -6.39 -5.18
C LYS A 48 8.83 -6.77 -4.56
N THR A 49 9.35 -5.90 -3.72
CA THR A 49 10.55 -6.13 -2.91
C THR A 49 10.21 -6.85 -1.60
N VAL A 50 11.23 -7.33 -0.89
CA VAL A 50 11.07 -7.93 0.44
C VAL A 50 10.32 -6.98 1.38
N SER A 51 10.64 -5.69 1.35
CA SER A 51 10.00 -4.65 2.18
C SER A 51 8.50 -4.53 1.93
N ILE A 52 8.07 -4.63 0.67
CA ILE A 52 6.65 -4.59 0.31
C ILE A 52 5.93 -5.86 0.81
N TYR A 53 6.54 -7.03 0.69
CA TYR A 53 5.99 -8.27 1.24
C TYR A 53 5.88 -8.25 2.76
N THR A 54 6.91 -7.80 3.48
CA THR A 54 6.89 -7.71 4.94
C THR A 54 5.81 -6.75 5.40
N THR A 55 5.66 -5.61 4.73
CA THR A 55 4.59 -4.64 5.03
C THR A 55 3.20 -5.23 4.83
N MET A 56 3.00 -6.05 3.80
CA MET A 56 1.71 -6.74 3.58
C MET A 56 1.44 -7.81 4.65
N ILE A 57 2.47 -8.55 5.09
CA ILE A 57 2.36 -9.50 6.20
C ILE A 57 2.00 -8.77 7.50
N ASP A 58 2.67 -7.65 7.78
CA ASP A 58 2.39 -6.80 8.93
C ASP A 58 0.98 -6.19 8.87
N CYS A 59 0.48 -5.91 7.67
CA CYS A 59 -0.89 -5.45 7.47
C CYS A 59 -1.94 -6.53 7.80
N LEU A 60 -1.62 -7.81 7.58
CA LEU A 60 -2.53 -8.94 7.81
C LEU A 60 -2.45 -9.52 9.22
N SER A 61 -1.39 -9.21 9.97
CA SER A 61 -1.15 -9.74 11.32
C SER A 61 -1.83 -8.93 12.43
N ARG A 62 -2.35 -7.75 12.11
CA ARG A 62 -3.16 -6.89 13.01
C ARG A 62 -4.64 -7.14 12.82
#